data_AF-A0A9D2A6M6-F1
#
_entry.id   AF-A0A9D2A6M6-F1
#
_cell.length_a   1.000
_cell.length_b   1.000
_cell.length_c   1.000
_cell.angle_alpha   90.00
_cell.angle_beta   90.00
_cell.angle_gamma   90.00
#
_symmetry.space_group_name_H-M   'P 1'
#
loop_
_entity.id
_entity.type
_entity.pdbx_description
1 polymer ?
#
loop_
_entity_poly.entity_id
_entity_poly.type
_entity_poly.pdbx_seq_one_letter_code
_entity_poly.pdbx_strand_id
1 'polypeptide(L)'
;MDKVLNKVVTMGIAAGGGFVATRAFEFVWRKATGETAPVDVNSDEIPLQRALVFAVSSAAISAAVQVLSQRGAKSTVRRIRGGYGKSSEV
;
A
#
# COMPACT_ATOMS: atom_id res chain seq x y z
N MET A 1 30.95 5.93 -5.98
CA MET A 1 30.27 5.07 -6.98
C MET A 1 28.84 4.71 -6.54
N ASP A 2 28.40 5.21 -5.39
CA ASP A 2 27.25 4.74 -4.61
C ASP A 2 25.94 5.43 -5.03
N LYS A 3 26.03 6.67 -5.52
CA LYS A 3 24.86 7.47 -5.90
C LYS A 3 24.15 6.94 -7.15
N VAL A 4 24.93 6.40 -8.11
CA VAL A 4 24.39 5.82 -9.35
C VAL A 4 23.79 4.45 -9.05
N LEU A 5 24.47 3.61 -8.26
CA LEU A 5 23.93 2.32 -7.84
C LEU A 5 22.63 2.48 -7.04
N ASN A 6 22.55 3.42 -6.10
CA ASN A 6 21.31 3.71 -5.38
C ASN A 6 20.19 4.18 -6.31
N LYS A 7 20.49 5.01 -7.31
CA LYS A 7 19.48 5.44 -8.30
C LYS A 7 18.97 4.26 -9.13
N VAL A 8 19.86 3.39 -9.61
CA VAL A 8 19.48 2.23 -10.42
C VAL A 8 18.68 1.22 -9.61
N VAL A 9 19.10 0.94 -8.37
CA VAL A 9 18.35 0.05 -7.47
C VAL A 9 16.99 0.66 -7.12
N THR A 10 16.93 1.94 -6.76
CA THR A 10 15.66 2.63 -6.47
C THR A 10 14.74 2.62 -7.69
N MET A 11 15.29 2.85 -8.89
CA MET A 11 14.54 2.85 -10.13
C MET A 11 14.06 1.44 -10.51
N GLY A 12 14.86 0.40 -10.28
CA GLY A 12 14.47 -0.99 -10.44
C GLY A 12 13.38 -1.43 -9.47
N ILE A 13 13.47 -1.00 -8.21
CA ILE A 13 12.43 -1.24 -7.19
C ILE A 13 11.15 -0.49 -7.54
N ALA A 14 11.24 0.76 -8.01
CA ALA A 14 10.07 1.53 -8.42
C ALA A 14 9.39 0.89 -9.64
N ALA A 15 10.16 0.45 -10.64
CA ALA A 15 9.63 -0.21 -11.83
C ALA A 15 9.01 -1.58 -11.51
N GLY A 16 9.72 -2.43 -10.77
CA GLY A 16 9.23 -3.75 -10.36
C GLY A 16 8.06 -3.65 -9.37
N GLY A 17 8.15 -2.72 -8.42
CA GLY A 17 7.09 -2.42 -7.46
C GLY A 17 5.83 -1.90 -8.14
N GLY A 18 5.96 -1.03 -9.15
CA GLY A 18 4.86 -0.59 -9.98
C GLY A 18 4.15 -1.76 -10.67
N PHE A 19 4.90 -2.65 -11.33
CA PHE A 19 4.32 -3.82 -12.00
C PHE A 19 3.56 -4.76 -11.04
N VAL A 20 4.16 -5.07 -9.89
CA VAL A 20 3.53 -5.93 -8.87
C VAL A 20 2.31 -5.23 -8.26
N ALA A 21 2.41 -3.93 -7.98
CA ALA A 21 1.30 -3.15 -7.45
C ALA A 21 0.11 -3.10 -8.41
N THR A 22 0.35 -2.89 -9.72
CA THR A 22 -0.70 -2.93 -10.74
C THR A 22 -1.39 -4.28 -10.80
N ARG A 23 -0.64 -5.39 -10.77
CA ARG A 23 -1.23 -6.74 -10.77
C ARG A 23 -2.03 -7.04 -9.51
N ALA A 24 -1.51 -6.65 -8.35
CA ALA A 24 -2.23 -6.81 -7.09
C ALA A 24 -3.52 -5.97 -7.09
N PHE A 25 -3.44 -4.74 -7.58
CA PHE A 25 -4.59 -3.84 -7.70
C PHE A 25 -5.66 -4.41 -8.63
N GLU A 26 -5.30 -4.84 -9.84
CA GLU A 26 -6.23 -5.48 -10.78
C GLU A 26 -6.90 -6.72 -10.20
N PHE A 27 -6.16 -7.52 -9.43
CA PHE A 27 -6.69 -8.73 -8.80
C PHE A 27 -7.70 -8.39 -7.70
N VAL A 28 -7.35 -7.45 -6.83
CA VAL A 28 -8.26 -6.96 -5.78
C VAL A 28 -9.49 -6.33 -6.41
N TRP A 29 -9.33 -5.56 -7.48
CA TRP A 29 -10.41 -4.90 -8.20
C TRP A 29 -11.38 -5.90 -8.83
N ARG A 30 -10.86 -6.85 -9.63
CA ARG A 30 -11.68 -7.94 -10.20
C ARG A 30 -12.41 -8.72 -9.13
N LYS A 31 -11.77 -8.97 -7.98
CA LYS A 31 -12.39 -9.71 -6.88
C LYS A 31 -13.46 -8.92 -6.13
N ALA A 32 -13.29 -7.61 -5.99
CA ALA A 32 -14.24 -6.76 -5.28
C ALA A 32 -15.43 -6.34 -6.16
N THR A 33 -15.18 -6.02 -7.43
CA THR A 33 -16.16 -5.42 -8.34
C THR A 33 -16.67 -6.40 -9.40
N GLY A 34 -15.99 -7.52 -9.62
CA GLY A 34 -16.33 -8.49 -10.68
C GLY A 34 -15.89 -8.07 -12.08
N GLU A 35 -15.44 -6.84 -12.25
CA GLU A 35 -15.10 -6.24 -13.56
C GLU A 35 -13.63 -5.80 -13.62
N THR A 36 -13.10 -5.59 -14.83
CA THR A 36 -11.74 -5.09 -15.03
C THR A 36 -11.61 -3.65 -14.53
N ALA A 37 -10.49 -3.34 -13.87
CA ALA A 37 -10.23 -2.00 -13.34
C ALA A 37 -10.32 -0.94 -14.45
N PRO A 38 -11.02 0.19 -14.21
CA PRO A 38 -11.17 1.22 -15.22
C PRO A 38 -9.79 1.86 -15.50
N VAL A 39 -9.21 1.51 -16.65
CA VAL A 39 -7.92 2.05 -17.12
C VAL A 39 -8.14 3.35 -17.90
N ASP A 40 -9.36 3.59 -18.39
CA ASP A 40 -9.67 4.76 -19.20
C ASP A 40 -10.30 5.88 -18.38
N VAL A 41 -9.58 6.99 -18.32
CA VAL A 41 -9.93 8.22 -17.61
C VAL A 41 -10.66 9.23 -18.50
N ASN A 42 -10.98 8.87 -19.75
CA ASN A 42 -11.48 9.80 -20.78
C ASN A 42 -12.98 9.66 -21.14
N SER A 43 -13.80 8.99 -20.33
CA SER A 43 -15.25 9.15 -20.50
C SER A 43 -15.66 10.48 -19.87
N ASP A 44 -15.96 11.46 -20.72
CA ASP A 44 -16.22 12.89 -20.46
C ASP A 44 -17.43 13.23 -19.57
N GLU A 45 -18.19 12.24 -19.09
CA GLU A 45 -19.11 12.43 -17.98
C GLU A 45 -18.40 11.95 -16.72
N ILE A 46 -18.26 12.77 -15.68
CA ILE A 46 -17.81 12.28 -14.36
C ILE A 46 -18.96 11.41 -13.84
N PRO A 47 -18.92 10.08 -14.04
CA PRO A 47 -20.05 9.25 -13.69
C PRO A 47 -19.99 9.11 -12.16
N LEU A 48 -21.15 9.03 -11.50
CA LEU A 48 -21.25 8.72 -10.07
C LEU A 48 -20.34 7.54 -9.69
N GLN A 49 -20.18 6.58 -10.61
CA GLN A 49 -19.26 5.45 -10.53
C GLN A 49 -17.80 5.86 -10.27
N ARG A 50 -17.25 6.87 -10.96
CA ARG A 50 -15.83 7.29 -10.81
C ARG A 50 -15.61 8.03 -9.49
N ALA A 51 -16.56 8.85 -9.06
CA ALA A 51 -16.54 9.49 -7.75
C ALA A 51 -16.61 8.44 -6.61
N LEU A 52 -17.48 7.44 -6.76
CA LEU A 52 -17.63 6.36 -5.79
C LEU A 52 -16.36 5.49 -5.72
N VAL A 53 -15.80 5.13 -6.88
CA VAL A 53 -14.52 4.40 -6.98
C VAL A 53 -13.40 5.14 -6.27
N PHE A 54 -13.24 6.44 -6.53
CA PHE A 54 -12.21 7.26 -5.90
C PHE A 54 -12.39 7.35 -4.37
N ALA A 55 -13.63 7.56 -3.91
CA ALA A 55 -13.95 7.64 -2.49
C ALA A 55 -13.68 6.31 -1.78
N VAL A 56 -14.14 5.19 -2.34
CA VAL A 56 -13.93 3.85 -1.80
C VAL A 56 -12.45 3.49 -1.79
N SER A 57 -11.70 3.76 -2.87
CA SER A 57 -10.25 3.49 -2.90
C SER A 57 -9.50 4.33 -1.88
N SER A 58 -9.85 5.61 -1.73
CA SER A 58 -9.20 6.52 -0.77
C SER A 58 -9.47 6.10 0.68
N ALA A 59 -10.71 5.70 0.97
CA ALA A 59 -11.09 5.17 2.27
C ALA A 59 -10.39 3.84 2.56
N ALA A 60 -10.33 2.93 1.58
CA ALA A 60 -9.66 1.65 1.71
C ALA A 60 -8.16 1.80 1.98
N ILE A 61 -7.47 2.68 1.24
CA ILE A 61 -6.04 2.98 1.46
C ILE A 61 -5.83 3.58 2.84
N SER A 62 -6.65 4.56 3.24
CA SER A 62 -6.55 5.21 4.55
C SER A 62 -6.74 4.22 5.71
N ALA A 63 -7.75 3.35 5.60
CA ALA A 63 -7.99 2.29 6.56
C ALA A 63 -6.85 1.28 6.60
N ALA A 64 -6.32 0.86 5.44
CA ALA A 64 -5.18 -0.04 5.36
C ALA A 64 -3.95 0.55 6.05
N VAL A 65 -3.63 1.82 5.78
CA VAL A 65 -2.52 2.53 6.43
C VAL A 65 -2.74 2.60 7.94
N GLN A 66 -3.94 2.95 8.42
CA GLN A 66 -4.24 2.98 9.85
C GLN A 66 -4.10 1.60 10.50
N VAL A 67 -4.66 0.55 9.89
CA VAL A 67 -4.59 -0.81 10.42
C VAL A 67 -3.15 -1.32 10.44
N LEU A 68 -2.38 -1.10 9.36
CA LEU A 68 -0.97 -1.49 9.29
C LEU A 68 -0.14 -0.69 10.28
N SER A 69 -0.42 0.60 10.47
CA SER A 69 0.27 1.45 11.43
C SER A 69 -0.04 1.02 12.86
N GLN A 70 -1.31 0.75 13.20
CA GLN A 70 -1.69 0.28 14.53
C GLN A 70 -1.18 -1.13 14.81
N ARG A 71 -1.23 -2.05 13.84
CA ARG A 71 -0.70 -3.43 13.98
C ARG A 71 0.83 -3.43 14.05
N GLY A 72 1.49 -2.64 13.21
CA GLY A 72 2.93 -2.43 13.20
C GLY A 72 3.40 -1.81 14.51
N ALA A 73 2.76 -0.73 14.97
CA ALA A 73 3.05 -0.09 16.24
C ALA A 73 2.85 -1.06 17.41
N LYS A 74 1.74 -1.81 17.47
CA LYS A 74 1.52 -2.80 18.53
C LYS A 74 2.58 -3.92 18.52
N SER A 75 2.99 -4.40 17.35
CA SER A 75 4.04 -5.42 17.21
C SER A 75 5.41 -4.89 17.67
N THR A 76 5.77 -3.68 17.25
CA THR A 76 7.02 -3.02 17.62
C THR A 76 7.06 -2.67 19.10
N VAL A 77 5.99 -2.10 19.65
CA VAL A 77 5.88 -1.80 21.09
C VAL A 77 5.98 -3.08 21.92
N ARG A 78 5.37 -4.19 21.48
CA ARG A 78 5.50 -5.50 22.16
C ARG A 78 6.93 -6.04 22.10
N ARG A 79 7.64 -5.86 20.98
CA ARG A 79 9.06 -6.25 20.85
C ARG A 79 9.98 -5.38 21.73
N ILE A 80 9.76 -4.07 21.75
CA ILE A 80 10.55 -3.14 22.57
C ILE A 80 10.30 -3.42 24.06
N ARG A 81 9.04 -3.55 24.49
CA ARG A 81 8.70 -3.83 25.89
C ARG A 81 9.17 -5.21 26.38
N GLY A 82 9.14 -6.22 25.50
CA GLY A 82 9.69 -7.55 25.81
C GLY A 82 11.21 -7.58 25.93
N GLY A 83 11.93 -6.68 25.25
CA GLY A 83 13.38 -6.52 25.39
C GLY A 83 13.81 -5.77 26.64
N TYR A 84 13.04 -4.75 27.07
CA TYR A 84 13.36 -3.95 28.26
C TYR A 84 13.18 -4.70 29.59
N GLY A 85 12.28 -5.69 29.66
CA GLY A 85 12.05 -6.48 30.90
C GLY A 85 13.14 -7.50 31.24
N LYS A 86 14.08 -7.78 30.32
CA LYS A 86 15.16 -8.75 30.53
C LYS A 86 16.49 -8.10 30.96
N SER A 87 16.59 -6.76 30.93
CA SER A 87 17.83 -6.03 31.21
C SER A 87 17.86 -5.37 32.59
N SER A 88 16.81 -5.50 33.41
CA SER A 88 16.76 -4.95 34.78
C SER A 88 16.96 -6.02 35.87
N GLU A 89 17.47 -7.20 35.52
CA GLU A 89 17.77 -8.30 36.47
C GLU A 89 19.23 -8.79 36.33
N VAL A 90 20.18 -7.90 36.00
CA VAL A 90 21.62 -8.17 36.12
C VAL A 90 22.36 -7.02 36.78
#